data_AF-A0A5K0ZTV8-F1
#
_entry.id   AF-A0A5K0ZTV8-F1
#
_cell.length_a   1.000
_cell.length_b   1.000
_cell.length_c   1.000
_cell.angle_alpha   90.00
_cell.angle_beta   90.00
_cell.angle_gamma   90.00
#
_symmetry.space_group_name_H-M   'P 1'
#
loop_
_entity.id
_entity.type
_entity.pdbx_description
1 polymer ?
#
loop_
_entity_poly.entity_id
_entity_poly.type
_entity_poly.pdbx_seq_one_letter_code
_entity_poly.pdbx_strand_id
1 'polypeptide(L)' 'GLVPLPGSNNESWCQGLDGLASRSAEYYKQGARFAK' A
#
# COMPACT_ATOMS: atom_id res chain seq x y z
N GLY A 1 -3.91 0.07 -3.56
CA GLY A 1 -4.45 -0.33 -4.87
C GLY A 1 -3.89 0.56 -5.96
N LEU A 2 -4.13 0.25 -7.23
CA LEU A 2 -3.71 1.12 -8.33
C LEU A 2 -4.75 2.21 -8.56
N VAL A 3 -4.29 3.44 -8.82
CA VAL A 3 -5.14 4.54 -9.28
C VAL A 3 -4.51 5.22 -10.50
N PRO A 4 -5.31 5.83 -11.40
CA PRO A 4 -4.78 6.56 -12.54
C PRO A 4 -3.80 7.65 -12.11
N LEU A 5 -2.68 7.77 -12.83
CA LEU A 5 -1.71 8.82 -12.62
C LEU A 5 -2.13 10.07 -13.43
N PRO A 6 -2.53 11.18 -12.80
CA PRO A 6 -2.98 12.37 -13.53
C PRO A 6 -1.85 12.94 -14.41
N GLY A 7 -2.18 13.30 -15.65
CA GLY A 7 -1.20 13.83 -16.61
C GLY A 7 -0.29 12.79 -17.26
N SER A 8 -0.57 11.49 -17.07
CA SER A 8 0.16 10.39 -17.72
C SER A 8 -0.60 9.81 -18.92
N ASN A 9 0.09 9.01 -19.74
CA ASN A 9 -0.52 8.28 -20.84
C ASN A 9 -1.10 6.93 -20.35
N ASN A 10 -2.27 6.98 -19.71
CA ASN A 10 -2.98 5.80 -19.21
C ASN A 10 -2.15 4.96 -18.21
N GLU A 11 -1.26 5.61 -17.45
CA GLU A 11 -0.47 4.96 -16.41
C GLU A 11 -1.21 4.99 -15.06
N SER A 12 -0.77 4.16 -14.13
CA SER A 12 -1.34 4.06 -12.79
C SER A 12 -0.22 4.03 -11.74
N TRP A 13 -0.54 4.44 -10.52
CA TRP A 13 0.39 4.39 -9.38
C TRP A 13 -0.21 3.66 -8.19
N CYS A 14 0.65 3.07 -7.36
CA CYS A 14 0.25 2.31 -6.19
C CYS A 14 -0.02 3.24 -5.00
N GLN A 15 -1.23 3.13 -4.44
CA GLN A 15 -1.62 3.72 -3.17
C GLN A 15 -1.57 2.72 -2.02
N GLY A 16 -1.49 3.24 -0.79
CA GLY A 16 -1.57 2.45 0.44
C GLY A 16 -0.57 2.85 1.53
N LEU A 17 0.22 3.91 1.33
CA LEU A 17 1.20 4.38 2.30
C LEU A 17 0.57 4.99 3.55
N ASP A 18 -0.61 5.61 3.41
CA ASP A 18 -1.35 6.18 4.55
C ASP A 18 -1.71 5.09 5.56
N GLY A 19 -1.27 5.25 6.80
CA GLY A 19 -1.47 4.28 7.87
C GLY A 19 -0.75 2.94 7.68
N LEU A 20 0.19 2.82 6.72
CA LEU A 20 0.91 1.59 6.46
C LEU A 20 1.64 1.08 7.71
N ALA A 21 2.37 1.95 8.41
CA ALA A 21 3.11 1.58 9.61
C ALA A 21 2.21 0.98 10.70
N SER A 22 1.07 1.62 10.99
CA SER A 22 0.11 1.13 11.99
C SER A 22 -0.48 -0.23 11.61
N ARG A 23 -0.84 -0.41 10.32
CA ARG A 23 -1.35 -1.70 9.84
C ARG A 23 -0.28 -2.78 9.87
N SER A 24 0.94 -2.49 9.44
CA SER A 24 2.06 -3.43 9.49
C SER A 24 2.36 -3.88 10.92
N ALA A 25 2.35 -2.96 11.88
CA ALA A 25 2.53 -3.31 13.30
C ALA A 25 1.42 -4.25 13.80
N GLU A 26 0.17 -4.00 13.41
CA GLU A 26 -0.96 -4.85 13.79
C GLU A 26 -0.89 -6.24 13.13
N TYR A 27 -0.56 -6.31 11.84
CA TYR A 27 -0.36 -7.59 11.15
C TYR A 27 0.79 -8.39 11.75
N TYR A 28 1.86 -7.73 12.19
CA TYR A 28 2.97 -8.42 12.85
C TYR A 28 2.52 -9.07 14.17
N LYS A 29 1.69 -8.39 14.97
CA LYS A 29 1.09 -8.96 16.19
C LYS A 29 0.22 -10.18 15.87
N GLN A 30 -0.47 -10.16 14.73
CA GLN A 30 -1.29 -11.27 14.22
C GLN A 30 -0.45 -12.39 13.59
N GLY A 31 0.89 -12.28 13.60
CA GLY A 31 1.81 -13.33 13.15
C GLY A 31 2.38 -13.15 11.74
N ALA A 32 2.03 -12.07 11.02
CA ALA A 32 2.59 -11.82 9.70
C ALA A 32 4.09 -11.53 9.78
N ARG A 33 4.87 -12.10 8.85
CA ARG A 33 6.33 -11.91 8.77
C ARG A 33 6.82 -11.44 7.40
N PHE A 34 5.91 -11.22 6.47
CA PHE A 34 6.17 -10.63 5.15
C PHE A 34 4.96 -9.78 4.73
N ALA A 35 5.17 -8.88 3.78
CA ALA A 35 4.12 -8.04 3.18
C ALA A 35 4.39 -7.86 1.67
N LYS A 36 3.39 -7.40 0.93
CA LYS A 36 3.43 -7.14 -0.51
C LYS A 36 2.58 -5.92 -0.85
#